data_AF-A0A831WRU6-F1
#
_entry.id   AF-A0A831WRU6-F1
#
_cell.length_a   1.000
_cell.length_b   1.000
_cell.length_c   1.000
_cell.angle_alpha   90.00
_cell.angle_beta   90.00
_cell.angle_gamma   90.00
#
_symmetry.space_group_name_H-M   'P 1'
#
loop_
_entity.id
_entity.type
_entity.pdbx_description
1 polymer ?
#
loop_
_entity_poly.entity_id
_entity_poly.type
_entity_poly.pdbx_seq_one_letter_code
_entity_poly.pdbx_strand_id
1 'polypeptide(L)'
;LLVGIGVPIPILDNEIMKYVAVKDEDIYTEIIDYSFPRLSKPSLGWVNYKQLREGKINVRGKDVPTSPLSSYAKAREIAQKLKEEILRGEFLLQEPIQKFPKESELKPLLEIH
;
A
#
# COMPACT_ATOMS: atom_id res chain seq x y z
N LEU A 1 -12.68 -12.53 -14.46
CA LEU A 1 -12.19 -13.18 -13.22
C LEU A 1 -11.10 -12.27 -12.63
N LEU A 2 -11.24 -11.82 -11.39
CA LEU A 2 -10.18 -11.10 -10.67
C LEU A 2 -9.58 -12.07 -9.64
N VAL A 3 -8.29 -12.38 -9.75
CA VAL A 3 -7.58 -13.24 -8.80
C VAL A 3 -6.76 -12.35 -7.88
N GLY A 4 -7.11 -12.32 -6.59
CA GLY A 4 -6.32 -11.60 -5.58
C GLY A 4 -5.08 -12.40 -5.20
N ILE A 5 -3.92 -11.75 -5.24
CA ILE A 5 -2.64 -12.32 -4.78
C ILE A 5 -2.23 -11.57 -3.51
N GLY A 6 -1.96 -12.32 -2.43
CA GLY A 6 -1.38 -11.77 -1.21
C GLY A 6 0.04 -12.28 -1.04
N VAL A 7 1.00 -11.37 -0.90
CA VAL A 7 2.42 -11.70 -0.73
C VAL A 7 2.87 -11.14 0.63
N PRO A 8 3.09 -11.98 1.66
CA PRO A 8 3.63 -11.51 2.92
C PRO A 8 5.13 -11.23 2.77
N ILE A 9 5.58 -10.09 3.30
CA ILE A 9 6.99 -9.66 3.21
C ILE A 9 7.59 -9.73 4.63
N PRO A 10 8.62 -10.55 4.88
CA PRO A 10 9.27 -10.63 6.18
C PRO A 10 10.10 -9.37 6.47
N ILE A 11 10.18 -8.98 7.75
CA ILE A 11 11.07 -7.92 8.21
C ILE A 11 12.44 -8.54 8.47
N LEU A 12 13.45 -8.07 7.75
CA LEU A 12 14.78 -8.70 7.72
C LEU A 12 15.76 -8.09 8.74
N ASP A 13 15.58 -6.82 9.09
CA ASP A 13 16.46 -6.08 9.98
C ASP A 13 15.74 -4.91 10.68
N ASN A 14 16.45 -4.26 11.58
CA ASN A 14 15.97 -3.13 12.38
C ASN A 14 15.78 -1.84 11.57
N GLU A 15 16.49 -1.68 10.46
CA GLU A 15 16.36 -0.50 9.61
C GLU A 15 15.01 -0.57 8.87
N ILE A 16 14.69 -1.70 8.24
CA ILE A 16 13.37 -1.96 7.63
C ILE A 16 12.27 -1.80 8.68
N MET A 17 12.46 -2.36 9.88
CA MET A 17 11.49 -2.23 10.98
C MET A 17 11.15 -0.76 11.27
N LYS A 18 12.15 0.12 11.28
CA LYS A 18 11.95 1.56 11.52
C LYS A 18 11.09 2.21 10.43
N TYR A 19 11.30 1.85 9.17
CA TYR A 19 10.52 2.40 8.05
C TYR A 19 9.08 1.89 8.04
N VAL A 20 8.83 0.63 8.38
CA VAL A 20 7.48 0.06 8.37
C VAL A 20 6.68 0.33 9.65
N ALA A 21 7.32 0.83 10.71
CA ALA A 21 6.67 1.18 11.98
C ALA A 21 5.88 2.51 11.94
N VAL A 22 5.79 3.16 10.77
CA VAL A 22 4.97 4.36 10.57
C VAL A 22 3.50 4.08 10.90
N LYS A 23 2.85 5.03 11.59
CA LYS A 23 1.45 4.88 11.99
C LYS A 23 0.52 5.32 10.86
N ASP A 24 -0.69 4.77 10.83
CA ASP A 24 -1.72 5.17 9.87
C ASP A 24 -2.07 6.68 9.93
N GLU A 25 -1.87 7.35 11.08
CA GLU A 25 -2.09 8.80 11.23
C GLU A 25 -0.99 9.66 10.59
N ASP A 26 0.17 9.07 10.32
CA ASP A 26 1.35 9.72 9.75
C ASP A 26 1.48 9.43 8.23
N ILE A 27 0.66 8.54 7.67
CA ILE A 27 0.64 8.25 6.23
C ILE A 27 -0.46 9.07 5.58
N TYR A 28 -0.06 10.06 4.76
CA TYR A 28 -0.98 10.95 4.05
C TYR A 28 -1.09 10.59 2.57
N THR A 29 -2.28 10.81 2.01
CA THR A 29 -2.56 10.63 0.58
C THR A 29 -3.59 11.64 0.10
N GLU A 30 -3.70 11.79 -1.21
CA GLU A 30 -4.66 12.67 -1.87
C GLU A 30 -5.93 11.94 -2.27
N ILE A 31 -7.05 12.65 -2.22
CA ILE A 31 -8.32 12.21 -2.78
C ILE A 31 -8.36 12.61 -4.25
N ILE A 32 -8.21 11.66 -5.16
CA ILE A 32 -8.12 11.95 -6.61
C ILE A 32 -9.49 11.82 -7.28
N ASP A 33 -9.87 12.84 -8.07
CA ASP A 33 -11.09 12.80 -8.88
C ASP A 33 -10.84 12.11 -10.23
N TYR A 34 -11.33 10.87 -10.36
CA TYR A 34 -11.21 10.07 -11.59
C TYR A 34 -12.23 10.41 -12.68
N SER A 35 -13.17 11.34 -12.43
CA SER A 35 -14.11 11.80 -13.46
C SER A 35 -13.45 12.73 -14.49
N PHE A 36 -12.28 13.30 -14.17
CA PHE A 36 -11.54 14.15 -15.09
C PHE A 36 -10.91 13.31 -16.23
N PRO A 37 -11.15 13.67 -17.51
CA PRO A 37 -10.73 12.87 -18.66
C PRO A 37 -9.23 13.04 -19.01
N ARG A 38 -8.45 13.73 -18.18
CA ARG A 38 -7.02 14.02 -18.39
C ARG A 38 -6.14 13.19 -17.46
N LEU A 39 -4.85 13.06 -17.80
CA LEU A 39 -3.87 12.40 -16.94
C LEU A 39 -3.63 13.19 -15.66
N SER A 40 -3.57 14.52 -15.76
CA SER A 40 -3.54 15.43 -14.62
C SER A 40 -4.93 15.50 -13.96
N LYS A 41 -5.09 14.74 -12.87
CA LYS A 41 -6.33 14.69 -12.09
C LYS A 41 -6.25 15.65 -10.91
N PRO A 42 -7.31 16.43 -10.63
CA PRO A 42 -7.31 17.31 -9.47
C PRO A 42 -7.45 16.53 -8.17
N SER A 43 -6.77 17.01 -7.14
CA SER A 43 -6.93 16.57 -5.76
C SER A 43 -8.13 17.26 -5.13
N LEU A 44 -8.98 16.50 -4.44
CA LEU A 44 -10.13 16.98 -3.68
C LEU A 44 -9.80 17.27 -2.21
N GLY A 45 -8.56 17.00 -1.79
CA GLY A 45 -8.08 17.18 -0.42
C GLY A 45 -7.08 16.10 -0.01
N TRP A 46 -6.53 16.27 1.19
CA TRP A 46 -5.59 15.34 1.82
C TRP A 46 -6.25 14.60 2.98
N VAL A 47 -5.94 13.32 3.12
CA VAL A 47 -6.41 12.45 4.20
C VAL A 47 -5.28 11.55 4.67
N ASN A 48 -5.33 11.10 5.92
CA ASN A 48 -4.44 10.06 6.41
C ASN A 48 -5.10 8.68 6.41
N TYR A 49 -4.29 7.62 6.49
CA TYR A 49 -4.78 6.24 6.46
C TYR A 49 -5.65 5.90 7.68
N LYS A 50 -5.47 6.58 8.82
CA LYS A 50 -6.34 6.40 9.99
C LYS A 50 -7.78 6.80 9.67
N GLN A 51 -7.98 8.00 9.09
CA GLN A 51 -9.31 8.46 8.65
C GLN A 51 -9.92 7.52 7.61
N LEU A 52 -9.12 7.05 6.64
CA LEU A 52 -9.59 6.09 5.64
C LEU A 52 -10.07 4.77 6.27
N ARG A 53 -9.40 4.31 7.34
CA ARG A 53 -9.74 3.07 8.06
C ARG A 53 -10.94 3.21 8.99
N GLU A 54 -11.26 4.41 9.46
CA GLU A 54 -12.49 4.69 10.22
C GLU A 54 -13.75 4.48 9.37
N GLY A 55 -13.61 4.36 8.04
CA GLY A 55 -14.68 3.99 7.12
C GLY A 55 -15.48 5.18 6.59
N LYS A 56 -15.08 6.40 6.93
CA LYS A 56 -15.77 7.63 6.52
C LYS A 56 -14.81 8.82 6.53
N ILE A 57 -14.88 9.66 5.50
CA ILE A 57 -14.13 10.91 5.40
C ILE A 57 -15.06 12.07 5.00
N ASN A 58 -14.62 13.30 5.26
CA ASN A 58 -15.32 14.50 4.78
C ASN A 58 -14.67 15.03 3.50
N VAL A 59 -15.47 15.18 2.44
CA VAL A 59 -15.06 15.75 1.16
C VAL A 59 -15.98 16.92 0.85
N ARG A 60 -15.44 18.16 0.89
CA ARG A 60 -16.19 19.40 0.62
C ARG A 60 -17.46 19.53 1.46
N GLY A 61 -17.39 19.23 2.75
CA GLY A 61 -18.53 19.30 3.67
C GLY A 61 -19.50 18.12 3.57
N LYS A 62 -19.24 17.15 2.69
CA LYS A 62 -20.03 15.92 2.56
C LYS A 62 -19.30 14.73 3.12
N ASP A 63 -20.07 13.91 3.81
CA ASP A 63 -19.63 12.72 4.47
C ASP A 63 -19.67 11.52 3.51
N VAL A 64 -18.51 10.96 3.18
CA VAL A 64 -18.32 9.93 2.15
C VAL A 64 -17.78 8.65 2.78
N PRO A 65 -18.39 7.47 2.55
CA PRO A 65 -17.88 6.21 3.06
C PRO A 65 -16.58 5.79 2.35
N THR A 66 -15.70 5.13 3.07
CA THR A 66 -14.44 4.60 2.54
C THR A 66 -14.36 3.09 2.73
N SER A 67 -13.73 2.40 1.78
CA SER A 67 -13.48 0.97 1.85
C SER A 67 -12.14 0.64 1.19
N PRO A 68 -11.33 -0.26 1.77
CA PRO A 68 -10.07 -0.67 1.17
C PRO A 68 -10.33 -1.52 -0.09
N LEU A 69 -9.40 -1.47 -1.04
CA LEU A 69 -9.43 -2.33 -2.23
C LEU A 69 -9.12 -3.81 -1.92
N SER A 70 -8.48 -4.09 -0.79
CA SER A 70 -8.11 -5.43 -0.36
C SER A 70 -8.55 -5.73 1.07
N SER A 71 -8.74 -7.02 1.37
CA SER A 71 -9.15 -7.44 2.71
C SER A 71 -7.97 -7.39 3.69
N TYR A 72 -8.08 -6.50 4.68
CA TYR A 72 -7.07 -6.38 5.73
C TYR A 72 -7.06 -7.60 6.67
N ALA A 73 -8.22 -8.21 6.92
CA ALA A 73 -8.32 -9.46 7.68
C ALA A 73 -7.56 -10.58 6.97
N LYS A 74 -7.71 -10.70 5.64
CA LYS A 74 -6.99 -11.70 4.85
C LYS A 74 -5.49 -11.42 4.82
N ALA A 75 -5.08 -10.15 4.71
CA ALA A 75 -3.68 -9.76 4.77
C ALA A 75 -3.03 -10.18 6.11
N ARG A 76 -3.73 -10.00 7.25
CA ARG A 76 -3.25 -10.45 8.56
C ARG A 76 -3.15 -11.97 8.67
N GLU A 77 -4.12 -12.72 8.13
CA GLU A 77 -4.06 -14.19 8.08
C GLU A 77 -2.81 -14.66 7.31
N ILE A 78 -2.55 -14.06 6.14
CA ILE A 78 -1.39 -14.40 5.30
C ILE A 78 -0.07 -14.06 6.01
N ALA A 79 0.01 -12.89 6.66
CA ALA A 79 1.19 -12.50 7.44
C ALA A 79 1.45 -13.45 8.63
N GLN A 80 0.38 -13.90 9.29
CA GLN A 80 0.47 -14.84 10.40
C GLN A 80 0.98 -16.22 9.94
N LYS A 81 0.54 -16.70 8.77
CA LYS A 81 1.07 -17.95 8.17
C LYS A 81 2.57 -17.87 7.91
N LEU A 82 3.05 -16.77 7.30
CA LEU A 82 4.49 -16.56 7.09
C LEU A 82 5.25 -16.58 8.43
N LYS A 83 4.73 -15.89 9.46
CA LYS A 83 5.35 -15.88 10.78
C LYS A 83 5.48 -17.30 11.36
N GLU A 84 4.45 -18.12 11.23
CA GLU A 84 4.47 -19.49 11.72
C GLU A 84 5.48 -20.37 10.98
N GLU A 85 5.55 -20.26 9.65
CA GLU A 85 6.56 -20.98 8.84
C GLU A 85 7.99 -20.58 9.21
N ILE A 86 8.23 -19.29 9.46
CA ILE A 86 9.53 -18.78 9.96
C ILE A 86 9.86 -19.39 11.33
N LEU A 87 8.90 -19.37 12.27
CA LEU A 87 9.11 -19.91 13.62
C LEU A 87 9.34 -21.42 13.63
N ARG A 88 8.76 -22.16 12.68
CA ARG A 88 9.00 -23.60 12.48
C ARG A 88 10.29 -23.91 11.73
N GLY A 89 10.97 -22.92 11.17
CA GLY A 89 12.16 -23.12 10.32
C GLY A 89 11.83 -23.69 8.93
N GLU A 90 10.57 -23.59 8.50
CA GLU A 90 10.09 -24.03 7.19
C GLU A 90 10.27 -22.95 6.11
N PHE A 91 10.39 -21.69 6.53
CA PHE A 91 10.71 -20.57 5.66
C PHE A 91 12.17 -20.15 5.88
N LEU A 92 13.00 -20.33 4.86
CA LEU A 92 14.42 -19.96 4.88
C LEU A 92 14.68 -18.81 3.91
N LEU A 93 15.48 -17.85 4.35
CA LEU A 93 15.94 -16.76 3.48
C LEU A 93 16.98 -17.29 2.50
N GLN A 94 16.81 -16.96 1.23
CA GLN A 94 17.82 -17.18 0.19
C GLN A 94 18.47 -15.87 -0.21
N GLU A 95 19.66 -15.95 -0.80
CA GLU A 95 20.26 -14.79 -1.43
C GLU A 95 19.38 -14.28 -2.60
N PRO A 96 19.38 -12.96 -2.86
CA PRO A 96 18.67 -12.41 -4.00
C PRO A 96 19.12 -13.08 -5.31
N ILE A 97 18.17 -13.59 -6.10
CA ILE A 97 18.44 -14.20 -7.41
C ILE A 97 19.11 -13.19 -8.36
N GLN A 98 18.66 -11.93 -8.30
CA GLN A 98 19.22 -10.83 -9.06
C GLN A 98 19.01 -9.53 -8.28
N LYS A 99 20.03 -8.66 -8.26
CA LYS A 99 19.90 -7.30 -7.71
C LYS A 99 19.15 -6.42 -8.71
N PHE A 100 18.26 -5.56 -8.20
CA PHE A 100 17.64 -4.52 -9.02
C PHE A 100 18.72 -3.59 -9.61
N PRO A 101 18.49 -3.04 -10.82
CA PRO A 101 19.37 -2.03 -11.38
C PRO A 101 19.46 -0.83 -10.43
N LYS A 102 20.67 -0.31 -10.22
CA LYS A 102 20.91 0.85 -9.33
C LYS A 102 20.34 2.14 -9.90
N GLU A 103 20.21 2.20 -11.22
CA GLU A 103 19.68 3.34 -11.95
C GLU A 103 18.38 2.92 -12.62
N SER A 104 17.29 3.56 -12.21
CA SER A 104 15.99 3.45 -12.85
C SER A 104 15.46 4.85 -13.08
N GLU A 105 15.24 5.21 -14.34
CA GLU A 105 14.53 6.44 -14.68
C GLU A 105 13.02 6.18 -14.68
N LEU A 106 12.27 6.99 -13.94
CA LEU A 106 10.82 7.01 -14.07
C LEU A 106 10.48 7.55 -15.46
N LYS A 107 9.89 6.71 -16.31
CA LYS A 107 9.35 7.12 -17.61
C LYS A 107 7.86 7.41 -17.45
N PRO A 108 7.45 8.67 -17.23
CA PRO A 108 6.04 8.99 -17.06
C PRO A 108 5.29 8.75 -18.37
N LEU A 109 4.01 8.39 -18.26
CA LEU A 109 3.11 8.44 -19.39
C LEU A 109 2.87 9.92 -19.73
N LEU A 110 3.29 10.35 -20.92
CA LEU A 110 3.12 11.71 -21.38
C LEU A 110 1.72 11.90 -21.99
N GLU A 111 1.06 13.00 -21.64
CA GLU A 111 -0.20 13.39 -22.27
C GLU A 111 0.12 14.01 -23.65
N ILE A 112 -0.36 13.36 -24.72
CA ILE A 112 -0.18 13.86 -26.09
C ILE A 112 -1.20 14.99 -26.28
N HIS A 113 -0.73 16.18 -26.64
CA HIS A 113 -1.58 17.38 -26.84
C HIS A 113 -2.30 17.35 -28.18
#